data_AF-X1DMG0-F1
#
_entry.id   AF-X1DMG0-F1
#
_cell.length_a   1.000
_cell.length_b   1.000
_cell.length_c   1.000
_cell.angle_alpha   90.00
_cell.angle_beta   90.00
_cell.angle_gamma   90.00
#
_symmetry.space_group_name_H-M   'P 1'
#
loop_
_entity.id
_entity.type
_entity.pdbx_description
1 polymer ?
#
loop_
_entity_poly.entity_id
_entity_poly.type
_entity_poly.pdbx_seq_one_letter_code
_entity_poly.pdbx_strand_id
1 'polypeptide(L)'
;LPTPEGEAWKERYRQRWGEEPSLYGPSAAYSKVMGWAAMVERIGDPSDHKAICDAFRDKTDPYCGITGCFIFEPVTQHVSM
;
A
#
# COMPACT_ATOMS: atom_id res chain seq x y z
N LEU A 1 -6.60 -1.43 11.92
CA LEU A 1 -6.74 -2.10 10.61
C LEU A 1 -7.88 -3.12 10.72
N PRO A 2 -9.15 -2.67 10.64
CA PRO A 2 -10.30 -3.53 10.94
C PRO A 2 -10.75 -4.40 9.74
N THR A 3 -10.01 -4.40 8.63
CA THR A 3 -10.29 -5.29 7.49
C THR A 3 -9.80 -6.71 7.80
N PRO A 4 -10.40 -7.77 7.24
CA PRO A 4 -9.92 -9.15 7.41
C PRO A 4 -8.43 -9.31 7.08
N GLU A 5 -7.96 -8.64 6.03
CA GLU A 5 -6.55 -8.63 5.61
C GLU A 5 -5.66 -7.88 6.61
N GLY A 6 -6.18 -6.78 7.18
CA GLY A 6 -5.51 -6.03 8.24
C GLY A 6 -5.36 -6.83 9.53
N GLU A 7 -6.40 -7.56 9.93
CA GLU A 7 -6.36 -8.48 11.07
C GLU A 7 -5.36 -9.62 10.83
N ALA A 8 -5.41 -10.25 9.65
CA ALA A 8 -4.48 -11.30 9.28
C ALA A 8 -3.02 -10.80 9.25
N TRP A 9 -2.79 -9.56 8.80
CA TRP A 9 -1.46 -8.95 8.82
C TRP A 9 -0.99 -8.66 10.25
N LYS A 10 -1.87 -8.13 11.12
CA LYS A 10 -1.53 -7.91 12.54
C LYS A 10 -1.10 -9.21 13.22
N GLU A 11 -1.80 -10.30 12.94
CA GLU A 11 -1.45 -11.61 13.49
C GLU A 11 -0.06 -12.08 13.02
N ARG A 12 0.24 -11.99 11.71
CA ARG A 12 1.60 -12.29 11.20
C ARG A 12 2.67 -11.39 11.82
N TYR A 13 2.36 -10.12 12.06
CA TYR A 13 3.28 -9.19 12.70
C TYR A 13 3.57 -9.60 14.14
N ARG A 14 2.54 -9.90 14.94
CA ARG A 14 2.68 -10.38 16.32
C ARG A 14 3.51 -11.65 16.40
N GLN A 15 3.24 -12.62 15.53
CA GLN A 15 3.99 -13.88 15.49
C GLN A 15 5.48 -13.67 15.19
N ARG A 16 5.81 -12.65 14.38
CA ARG A 16 7.19 -12.36 13.99
C ARG A 16 7.95 -11.54 15.03
N TRP A 17 7.30 -10.56 15.65
CA TRP A 17 7.97 -9.53 16.47
C TRP A 17 7.57 -9.53 17.94
N GLY A 18 6.52 -10.27 18.33
CA GLY A 18 6.06 -10.36 19.72
C GLY A 18 5.36 -9.11 20.24
N GLU A 19 4.96 -8.18 19.36
CA GLU A 19 4.33 -6.90 19.72
C GLU A 19 3.17 -6.54 18.77
N GLU A 20 2.36 -5.56 19.16
CA GLU A 20 1.32 -4.98 18.28
C GLU A 20 1.95 -4.00 17.28
N PRO A 21 1.60 -4.08 15.98
CA PRO A 21 2.07 -3.10 15.03
C PRO A 21 1.42 -1.73 15.27
N SER A 22 2.22 -0.66 15.21
CA SER A 22 1.68 0.70 15.20
C SER A 22 1.00 1.01 13.86
N LEU A 23 -0.07 1.81 13.91
CA LEU A 23 -0.84 2.21 12.72
C LEU A 23 -0.04 3.11 11.75
N TYR A 24 0.97 3.82 12.25
CA TYR A 24 1.70 4.84 11.51
C TYR A 24 3.10 4.40 11.05
N GLY A 25 3.68 3.36 11.66
CA GLY A 25 5.00 2.86 11.29
C GLY A 25 4.88 1.61 10.42
N PRO A 26 4.87 0.41 11.01
CA PRO A 26 4.94 -0.83 10.25
C PRO A 26 3.80 -1.03 9.26
N SER A 27 2.56 -0.69 9.62
CA SER A 27 1.41 -0.87 8.71
C SER A 27 1.46 0.10 7.53
N ALA A 28 1.86 1.35 7.76
CA ALA A 28 1.99 2.33 6.68
C ALA A 28 3.12 1.96 5.72
N ALA A 29 4.26 1.51 6.24
CA ALA A 29 5.38 1.03 5.43
C ALA A 29 4.97 -0.21 4.60
N TYR A 30 4.31 -1.17 5.24
CA TYR A 30 3.82 -2.38 4.57
C TYR A 30 2.86 -2.04 3.42
N SER A 31 1.85 -1.20 3.67
CA SER A 31 0.89 -0.80 2.63
C SER A 31 1.57 -0.12 1.44
N LYS A 32 2.59 0.73 1.67
CA LYS A 32 3.34 1.39 0.59
C LYS A 32 4.09 0.40 -0.28
N VAL A 33 4.78 -0.56 0.33
CA VAL A 33 5.53 -1.60 -0.40
C VAL A 33 4.58 -2.51 -1.17
N MET A 34 3.46 -2.90 -0.56
CA MET A 34 2.47 -3.75 -1.24
C MET A 34 1.77 -3.04 -2.39
N GLY A 35 1.45 -1.74 -2.24
CA GLY A 35 0.94 -0.94 -3.35
C GLY A 35 1.92 -0.88 -4.51
N TRP A 36 3.22 -0.72 -4.22
CA TRP A 36 4.25 -0.70 -5.26
C TRP A 36 4.35 -2.05 -5.97
N ALA A 37 4.37 -3.14 -5.21
CA ALA A 37 4.39 -4.48 -5.76
C ALA A 37 3.17 -4.74 -6.66
N ALA A 38 1.98 -4.31 -6.27
CA ALA A 38 0.76 -4.45 -7.08
C ALA A 38 0.86 -3.69 -8.41
N MET A 39 1.42 -2.47 -8.41
CA MET A 39 1.63 -1.71 -9.65
C MET A 39 2.69 -2.37 -10.55
N VAL A 40 3.78 -2.87 -9.96
CA VAL A 40 4.80 -3.64 -10.70
C VAL A 40 4.19 -4.88 -11.34
N GLU A 41 3.36 -5.63 -10.62
CA GLU A 41 2.66 -6.82 -11.14
C GLU A 41 1.73 -6.46 -12.31
N ARG A 42 1.02 -5.33 -12.22
CA ARG A 42 0.16 -4.83 -13.29
C ARG A 42 0.92 -4.41 -14.54
N ILE A 43 2.07 -3.75 -14.39
CA ILE A 43 2.88 -3.24 -15.51
C ILE A 43 3.75 -4.35 -16.13
N GLY A 44 4.23 -5.30 -15.33
CA GLY A 44 5.06 -6.42 -15.78
C GLY A 44 6.56 -6.10 -15.93
N ASP A 45 6.96 -4.84 -15.78
CA ASP A 45 8.37 -4.40 -15.79
C ASP A 45 8.68 -3.54 -14.56
N PRO A 46 9.46 -4.04 -13.58
CA PRO A 46 9.83 -3.29 -12.39
C PRO A 46 10.74 -2.08 -12.68
N SER A 47 11.35 -2.00 -13.87
CA SER A 47 12.22 -0.90 -14.28
C SER A 47 11.48 0.24 -14.99
N ASP A 48 10.22 0.02 -15.43
CA ASP A 48 9.37 1.08 -16.00
C ASP A 48 8.75 1.92 -14.88
N HIS A 49 9.61 2.67 -14.19
CA HIS A 49 9.21 3.54 -13.09
C HIS A 49 8.16 4.56 -13.51
N LYS A 50 8.15 4.98 -14.79
CA LYS A 50 7.17 5.94 -15.28
C LYS A 50 5.78 5.31 -15.33
N ALA A 51 5.65 4.14 -15.97
CA ALA A 51 4.37 3.43 -16.03
C ALA A 51 3.86 3.06 -14.64
N ILE A 52 4.75 2.61 -13.73
CA ILE A 52 4.39 2.30 -12.35
C ILE A 52 3.84 3.55 -11.62
N CYS A 53 4.53 4.69 -11.73
CA CYS A 53 4.07 5.92 -11.09
C CYS A 53 2.77 6.45 -11.73
N ASP A 54 2.60 6.27 -13.04
CA ASP A 54 1.38 6.67 -13.73
C ASP A 54 0.20 5.80 -13.29
N ALA A 55 0.38 4.49 -13.12
CA ALA A 55 -0.63 3.58 -12.59
C ALA A 55 -1.03 3.96 -11.15
N PHE A 56 -0.07 4.32 -10.30
CA PHE A 56 -0.37 4.80 -8.94
C PHE A 56 -1.22 6.07 -8.90
N ARG A 57 -1.09 6.94 -9.90
CA ARG A 57 -1.83 8.21 -9.99
C ARG A 57 -3.21 8.05 -10.63
N ASP A 58 -3.53 6.87 -11.17
CA ASP A 58 -4.82 6.57 -11.75
C ASP A 58 -5.90 6.44 -10.67
N LYS A 59 -6.77 7.44 -10.59
CA LYS A 59 -7.87 7.48 -9.62
C LYS A 59 -9.01 6.50 -9.95
N THR A 60 -9.03 5.94 -11.16
CA THR A 60 -10.07 4.99 -11.56
C THR A 60 -9.80 3.57 -11.06
N ASP A 61 -8.56 3.28 -10.68
CA ASP A 61 -8.14 2.00 -10.12
C ASP A 61 -7.14 2.19 -8.97
N PRO A 62 -7.60 2.74 -7.82
CA PRO A 62 -6.73 2.99 -6.68
C PRO A 62 -6.35 1.69 -5.99
N TYR A 63 -5.09 1.57 -5.57
CA TYR A 63 -4.67 0.45 -4.71
C TYR A 63 -5.34 0.56 -3.33
N CYS A 64 -6.10 -0.47 -2.94
CA CYS A 64 -6.74 -0.57 -1.62
C CYS A 64 -6.08 -1.67 -0.79
N GLY A 65 -5.33 -1.28 0.23
CA GLY A 65 -4.62 -2.18 1.13
C GLY A 65 -5.16 -2.17 2.56
N ILE A 66 -4.37 -2.73 3.49
CA ILE A 66 -4.75 -2.88 4.90
C ILE A 66 -4.99 -1.55 5.65
N THR A 67 -4.45 -0.45 5.12
CA THR A 67 -4.59 0.92 5.68
C THR A 67 -5.60 1.78 4.94
N GLY A 68 -6.34 1.25 3.95
CA GLY A 68 -7.22 2.02 3.08
C GLY A 68 -6.70 2.14 1.64
N CYS A 69 -7.35 3.01 0.86
CA CYS A 69 -7.02 3.20 -0.55
C CYS A 69 -6.07 4.36 -0.77
N PHE A 70 -5.10 4.19 -1.67
CA PHE A 70 -4.17 5.23 -2.03
C PHE A 70 -4.76 6.07 -3.15
N ILE A 71 -5.23 7.26 -2.82
CA ILE A 71 -5.70 8.23 -3.80
C ILE A 71 -4.74 9.41 -3.80
N PHE A 72 -3.99 9.55 -4.89
CA PHE A 72 -3.03 10.64 -5.05
C PHE A 72 -3.72 11.90 -5.54
N GLU A 73 -3.41 13.02 -4.87
CA GLU A 73 -3.76 14.33 -5.39
C GLU A 73 -2.89 14.65 -6.62
N PRO A 74 -3.47 15.04 -7.77
CA PRO A 74 -2.76 15.15 -9.05
C PRO A 74 -1.56 16.10 -9.07
N VAL A 75 -1.57 17.15 -8.27
CA VAL A 75 -0.58 18.24 -8.31
C VAL A 75 0.52 18.03 -7.26
N THR A 76 0.11 17.77 -6.02
CA THR A 76 0.97 17.66 -4.84
C THR A 76 1.49 16.24 -4.64
N GLN A 77 0.88 15.24 -5.30
CA GLN A 77 1.15 13.82 -5.08
C GLN A 77 1.04 13.40 -3.61
N HIS A 78 0.28 14.16 -2.82
CA HIS A 78 -0.08 13.74 -1.47
C HIS A 78 -1.11 12.62 -1.55
N VAL A 79 -0.93 11.59 -0.73
CA VAL A 79 -1.91 10.51 -0.60
C VAL A 79 -2.94 10.90 0.44
N SER A 80 -4.21 10.92 0.06
CA SER A 80 -5.31 10.91 1.01
C SER A 80 -5.65 9.46 1.33
N MET A 81 -5.52 9.07 2.60
CA MET A 81 -5.87 7.74 3.13
C MET A 81 -7.05 7.86 4.09
#